data_AF-A0A817JM23-F1
#
_entry.id   AF-A0A817JM23-F1
#
_cell.length_a   1.000
_cell.length_b   1.000
_cell.length_c   1.000
_cell.angle_alpha   90.00
_cell.angle_beta   90.00
_cell.angle_gamma   90.00
#
_symmetry.space_group_name_H-M   'P 1'
#
loop_
_entity.id
_entity.type
_entity.pdbx_description
1 polymer ?
#
loop_
_entity_poly.entity_id
_entity_poly.type
_entity_poly.pdbx_seq_one_letter_code
_entity_poly.pdbx_strand_id
1 'polypeptide(L)' 'MNSSQCERKEITYDTNDLNIKILVPAIGTIIHNIDLSDVLDKSNIIQQIEQALIKHQLIFFRNQHLTVK' A
#
# COMPACT_ATOMS: atom_id res chain seq x y z
N MET A 1 8.94 26.39 -26.27
CA MET A 1 7.66 25.90 -25.73
C MET A 1 7.98 24.64 -24.97
N ASN A 2 8.18 24.78 -23.66
CA ASN A 2 8.86 23.76 -22.86
C ASN A 2 7.76 22.99 -22.15
N SER A 3 7.45 21.81 -22.67
CA SER A 3 6.55 20.85 -22.05
C SER A 3 7.18 20.38 -20.73
N SER A 4 6.81 21.05 -19.63
CA SER A 4 7.11 20.58 -18.28
C SER A 4 6.38 19.25 -18.07
N GLN A 5 7.09 18.14 -18.27
CA GLN A 5 6.66 16.83 -17.83
C GLN A 5 6.52 16.88 -16.31
N CYS A 6 5.28 16.86 -15.82
CA CYS A 6 4.98 16.53 -14.44
C CYS A 6 5.25 15.03 -14.27
N GLU A 7 6.51 14.68 -14.02
CA GLU A 7 6.90 13.33 -13.65
C GLU A 7 6.41 13.07 -12.22
N ARG A 8 5.25 12.42 -12.07
CA ARG A 8 4.78 11.95 -10.77
C ARG A 8 5.72 10.83 -10.32
N LYS A 9 6.66 11.16 -9.44
CA LYS A 9 7.49 10.17 -8.76
C LYS A 9 6.57 9.32 -7.89
N GLU A 10 6.35 8.08 -8.30
CA GLU A 10 5.73 7.07 -7.44
C GLU A 10 6.66 6.88 -6.23
N ILE A 11 6.17 7.24 -5.05
CA ILE A 11 6.94 7.08 -3.82
C ILE A 11 6.65 5.66 -3.33
N THR A 12 7.64 4.79 -3.48
CA THR A 12 7.63 3.44 -2.93
C THR A 12 8.56 3.38 -1.73
N TYR A 13 8.11 2.77 -0.64
CA TYR A 13 8.98 2.45 0.48
C TYR A 13 8.71 1.01 0.95
N ASP A 14 9.80 0.32 1.25
CA ASP A 14 9.78 -1.02 1.81
C ASP A 14 9.86 -0.91 3.33
N THR A 15 8.89 -1.48 4.01
CA THR A 15 9.11 -1.96 5.37
C THR A 15 9.62 -3.40 5.26
N ASN A 16 10.29 -3.92 6.29
CA ASN A 16 10.90 -5.26 6.24
C ASN A 16 9.94 -6.39 5.80
N ASP A 17 8.62 -6.17 5.86
CA ASP A 17 7.59 -7.14 5.47
C ASP A 17 6.64 -6.66 4.35
N LEU A 18 6.47 -5.35 4.11
CA LEU A 18 5.49 -4.80 3.15
C LEU A 18 6.12 -3.84 2.15
N ASN A 19 5.62 -3.87 0.91
CA ASN A 19 5.95 -2.89 -0.11
C ASN A 19 4.77 -1.92 -0.28
N ILE A 20 4.98 -0.64 -0.01
CA ILE A 20 3.93 0.37 -0.03
C ILE A 20 4.18 1.35 -1.17
N LYS A 21 3.24 1.43 -2.11
CA LYS A 21 3.29 2.29 -3.29
C LYS A 21 2.21 3.39 -3.21
N ILE A 22 2.64 4.63 -3.05
CA ILE A 22 1.72 5.78 -3.00
C ILE A 22 1.21 6.12 -4.41
N LEU A 23 -0.12 6.28 -4.56
CA LEU A 23 -0.76 6.62 -5.83
C LEU A 23 -0.83 8.12 -6.06
N VAL A 24 -1.36 8.87 -5.09
CA VAL A 24 -1.28 10.33 -5.09
C VAL A 24 -0.80 10.82 -3.72
N PRO A 25 0.00 11.90 -3.65
CA PRO A 25 0.66 12.32 -2.40
C PRO A 25 -0.29 12.58 -1.21
N ALA A 26 -1.56 12.89 -1.48
CA ALA A 26 -2.55 13.24 -0.47
C ALA A 26 -3.51 12.10 -0.08
N ILE A 27 -3.65 11.06 -0.92
CA ILE A 27 -4.60 9.96 -0.69
C ILE A 27 -4.23 8.72 -1.49
N GLY A 28 -4.53 7.53 -0.97
CA GLY A 28 -4.47 6.31 -1.74
C GLY A 28 -3.06 5.74 -1.85
N THR A 29 -2.92 4.51 -1.35
CA THR A 29 -1.70 3.72 -1.50
C THR A 29 -2.06 2.28 -1.86
N ILE A 30 -1.18 1.60 -2.58
CA ILE A 30 -1.25 0.16 -2.82
C ILE A 30 -0.27 -0.54 -1.90
N ILE A 31 -0.72 -1.58 -1.20
CA ILE A 31 0.12 -2.45 -0.39
C ILE A 31 0.32 -3.75 -1.17
N HIS A 32 1.58 -4.11 -1.37
CA HIS A 32 2.04 -5.34 -2.01
C HIS A 32 2.75 -6.24 -0.99
N ASN A 33 3.05 -7.47 -1.42
CA ASN A 33 3.77 -8.46 -0.62
C ASN A 33 3.01 -8.93 0.65
N ILE A 34 1.68 -8.99 0.55
CA ILE A 34 0.81 -9.53 1.60
C ILE A 34 -0.27 -10.41 0.97
N ASP A 35 -0.55 -11.53 1.63
CA ASP A 35 -1.68 -12.41 1.33
C ASP A 35 -2.72 -12.25 2.43
N LEU A 36 -3.89 -11.70 2.08
CA LEU A 36 -4.99 -11.49 3.01
C LEU A 36 -5.86 -12.75 3.22
N SER A 37 -5.57 -13.83 2.50
CA SER A 37 -6.26 -15.12 2.68
C SER A 37 -5.67 -15.94 3.85
N ASP A 38 -4.46 -15.60 4.30
CA ASP A 38 -3.78 -16.25 5.41
C ASP A 38 -4.02 -15.51 6.74
N VAL A 39 -3.79 -16.19 7.87
CA VAL A 39 -3.84 -15.57 9.18
C VAL A 39 -2.68 -14.60 9.32
N LEU A 40 -3.01 -13.31 9.49
CA LEU A 40 -2.04 -12.26 9.76
C LEU A 40 -1.60 -12.30 11.24
N ASP A 41 -0.91 -13.37 11.65
CA ASP A 41 -0.43 -13.57 13.04
C ASP A 41 0.70 -12.61 13.44
N LYS A 42 1.16 -11.79 12.50
CA LYS A 42 2.23 -10.81 12.72
C LYS A 42 1.62 -9.47 13.16
N SER A 43 1.62 -9.20 14.47
CA SER A 43 1.18 -7.91 15.03
C SER A 43 1.83 -6.69 14.35
N ASN A 44 3.08 -6.83 13.92
CA ASN A 44 3.82 -5.81 13.18
C ASN A 44 3.18 -5.48 11.80
N ILE A 45 2.64 -6.47 11.08
CA ILE A 45 2.04 -6.25 9.76
C ILE A 45 0.73 -5.47 9.89
N ILE A 46 -0.12 -5.84 10.85
CA ILE A 46 -1.39 -5.13 11.10
C ILE A 46 -1.12 -3.67 11.46
N GLN A 47 -0.18 -3.40 12.36
CA GLN A 47 0.20 -2.04 12.74
C GLN A 47 0.69 -1.21 11.54
N GLN A 48 1.45 -1.81 10.61
CA GLN A 48 1.90 -1.11 9.41
C GLN A 48 0.75 -0.80 8.45
N ILE A 49 -0.22 -1.71 8.30
CA ILE A 49 -1.43 -1.47 7.49
C ILE A 49 -2.26 -0.33 8.10
N GLU A 50 -2.44 -0.33 9.42
CA GLU A 50 -3.15 0.73 10.14
C GLU A 50 -2.47 2.09 9.98
N GLN A 51 -1.14 2.15 10.13
CA GLN A 51 -0.39 3.38 9.92
C GLN A 51 -0.49 3.88 8.47
N ALA A 52 -0.43 2.97 7.50
CA ALA A 52 -0.63 3.31 6.08
C ALA A 52 -2.05 3.85 5.83
N LEU A 53 -3.06 3.27 6.48
CA LEU A 53 -4.45 3.73 6.38
C LEU A 53 -4.64 5.12 7.00
N ILE A 54 -4.08 5.37 8.19
CA ILE A 54 -4.15 6.69 8.84
C ILE A 54 -3.46 7.76 7.97
N LYS A 55 -2.28 7.44 7.43
CA LYS A 55 -1.47 8.39 6.66
C LYS A 55 -2.06 8.70 5.28
N HIS A 56 -2.55 7.67 4.58
CA HIS A 56 -2.96 7.78 3.18
C HIS A 56 -4.47 7.72 2.97
N GLN A 57 -5.25 7.56 4.06
CA GLN A 57 -6.72 7.56 4.12
C GLN A 57 -7.44 6.45 3.34
N LEU A 58 -6.77 5.85 2.36
CA LEU A 58 -7.28 4.82 1.48
C LEU A 58 -6.13 3.86 1.11
N ILE A 59 -6.40 2.57 1.25
CA ILE A 59 -5.45 1.50 0.92
C ILE A 59 -6.09 0.55 -0.09
N PHE A 60 -5.29 0.07 -1.03
CA PHE A 60 -5.67 -0.96 -1.97
C PHE A 60 -4.75 -2.17 -1.83
N PHE A 61 -5.31 -3.36 -1.98
CA PHE A 61 -4.57 -4.59 -2.14
C PHE A 61 -4.83 -5.15 -3.53
N ARG A 62 -3.82 -5.74 -4.16
CA ARG A 62 -3.93 -6.33 -5.51
C ARG A 62 -3.66 -7.83 -5.45
N ASN A 63 -4.20 -8.55 -6.43
CA ASN A 63 -4.05 -10.00 -6.59
C ASN A 63 -4.46 -10.81 -5.35
N GLN A 64 -5.51 -10.35 -4.65
CA GLN A 64 -6.06 -11.04 -3.48
C GLN A 64 -7.18 -11.97 -3.93
N HIS A 65 -7.03 -13.25 -3.64
CA HIS A 65 -8.02 -14.30 -3.97
C HIS A 65 -8.71 -14.75 -2.69
N LEU A 66 -9.66 -13.94 -2.21
CA LEU A 66 -10.37 -14.20 -0.96
C LEU A 66 -11.57 -15.11 -1.21
N THR A 67 -11.66 -16.21 -0.47
CA THR A 67 -12.87 -17.04 -0.41
C THR A 67 -13.83 -16.46 0.60
N VAL A 68 -15.13 -16.44 0.30
CA VAL A 68 -16.16 -16.20 1.31
C VAL A 68 -16.17 -17.42 2.23
N LYS A 69 -15.95 -17.19 3.53
CA LYS A 69 -16.00 -18.24 4.54
C LYS A 69 -17.45 -18.61 4.85
#